data_AF-A0A835L1W3-F1
#
_entry.id   AF-A0A835L1W3-F1
#
_cell.length_a   1.000
_cell.length_b   1.000
_cell.length_c   1.000
_cell.angle_alpha   90.00
_cell.angle_beta   90.00
_cell.angle_gamma   90.00
#
_symmetry.space_group_name_H-M   'P 1'
#
loop_
_entity.id
_entity.type
_entity.pdbx_description
1 polymer ?
#
loop_
_entity_poly.entity_id
_entity_poly.type
_entity_poly.pdbx_seq_one_letter_code
_entity_poly.pdbx_strand_id
1 'polypeptide(L)'
;MLRCLQTIILFTIVAEYVHAYEIYKEHQGPQPCGGRLKGPVGTITTPNFPNPFPVPIKCKWIIEHDIVNGTISIYFTQQYTTSGLTFTEYMYYDESYKLGERRALTLTDENITRIKWLQKVRKGLKAHINS
;
A
#
# COMPACT_ATOMS: atom_id res chain seq x y z
N MET A 1 -25.72 34.42 36.51
CA MET A 1 -25.39 32.98 36.66
C MET A 1 -25.65 32.18 35.38
N LEU A 2 -26.83 32.25 34.75
CA LEU A 2 -27.17 31.48 33.53
C LEU A 2 -26.22 31.66 32.32
N ARG A 3 -25.74 32.89 32.05
CA ARG A 3 -24.81 33.15 30.93
C ARG A 3 -23.46 32.43 31.10
N CYS A 4 -22.97 32.33 32.33
CA CYS A 4 -21.72 31.61 32.63
C CYS A 4 -21.88 30.11 32.40
N LEU A 5 -23.02 29.54 32.83
CA LEU A 5 -23.36 28.14 32.61
C LEU A 5 -23.47 27.80 31.13
N GLN A 6 -24.12 28.66 30.33
CA GLN A 6 -24.22 28.50 28.88
C GLN A 6 -22.84 28.49 28.20
N THR A 7 -21.93 29.38 28.62
CA THR A 7 -20.57 29.44 28.07
C THR A 7 -19.75 28.19 28.40
N ILE A 8 -19.88 27.65 29.62
CA ILE A 8 -19.18 26.41 30.05
C ILE A 8 -19.70 25.21 29.25
N ILE A 9 -21.01 25.10 29.06
CA ILE A 9 -21.64 24.02 28.27
C ILE A 9 -21.19 24.10 26.80
N LEU A 10 -21.16 25.30 26.21
CA LEU A 10 -20.68 25.48 24.84
C LEU A 10 -19.20 25.08 24.69
N PHE A 11 -18.34 25.48 25.63
CA PHE A 11 -16.92 25.15 25.59
C PHE A 11 -16.67 23.64 25.70
N THR A 12 -17.39 22.95 26.59
CA THR A 12 -17.28 21.49 26.76
C THR A 12 -17.75 20.73 25.53
N ILE A 13 -18.89 21.11 24.94
CA ILE A 13 -19.38 20.52 23.67
C ILE A 13 -18.39 20.74 22.53
N VAL A 14 -17.82 21.95 22.42
CA VAL A 14 -16.81 22.25 21.40
C VAL A 14 -15.55 21.42 21.63
N ALA A 15 -15.09 21.27 22.87
CA ALA A 15 -13.92 20.46 23.19
C ALA A 15 -14.15 18.97 22.89
N GLU A 16 -15.31 18.41 23.23
CA GLU A 16 -15.69 17.02 22.89
C GLU A 16 -15.80 16.81 21.38
N TYR A 17 -16.42 17.74 20.67
CA TYR A 17 -16.53 17.69 19.21
C TYR A 17 -15.15 17.74 18.54
N VAL A 18 -14.26 18.65 18.98
CA VAL A 18 -12.88 18.74 18.48
C VAL A 18 -12.10 17.47 18.79
N HIS A 19 -12.22 16.92 20.00
CA HIS A 19 -11.54 15.69 20.38
C HIS A 19 -12.03 14.49 19.56
N ALA A 20 -13.34 14.36 19.39
CA ALA A 20 -13.93 13.35 18.52
C ALA A 20 -13.44 13.54 17.07
N TYR A 21 -13.40 14.76 16.55
CA TYR A 21 -12.93 15.05 15.21
C TYR A 21 -11.46 14.69 14.97
N GLU A 22 -10.57 14.94 15.95
CA GLU A 22 -9.17 14.50 15.93
C GLU A 22 -9.07 12.97 15.91
N ILE A 23 -9.84 12.26 16.74
CA ILE A 23 -9.91 10.79 16.76
C ILE A 23 -10.44 10.24 15.41
N TYR A 24 -11.48 10.85 14.84
CA TYR A 24 -12.02 10.48 13.53
C TYR A 24 -11.01 10.70 12.41
N LYS A 25 -10.21 11.77 12.45
CA LYS A 25 -9.12 12.00 11.49
C LYS A 25 -8.05 10.93 11.54
N GLU A 26 -7.72 10.41 12.72
CA GLU A 26 -6.71 9.36 12.86
C GLU A 26 -7.18 8.02 12.30
N HIS A 27 -8.46 7.68 12.48
CA HIS A 27 -9.07 6.48 11.88
C HIS A 27 -9.43 6.64 10.39
N GLN A 28 -9.46 7.87 9.90
CA GLN A 28 -9.72 8.21 8.49
C GLN A 28 -8.48 8.75 7.79
N GLY A 29 -7.30 8.27 8.20
CA GLY A 29 -6.11 8.27 7.35
C GLY A 29 -6.37 7.44 6.08
N PRO A 30 -5.59 7.62 5.00
CA PRO A 30 -5.66 6.72 3.85
C PRO A 30 -5.57 5.28 4.36
N GLN A 31 -6.52 4.43 3.95
CA GLN A 31 -6.45 3.00 4.29
C GLN A 31 -5.01 2.53 4.06
N PRO A 32 -4.36 1.85 5.02
CA PRO A 32 -2.98 1.46 4.88
C PRO A 32 -2.83 0.63 3.61
N CYS A 33 -2.13 1.19 2.61
CA CYS A 33 -1.97 0.57 1.32
C CYS A 33 -0.63 -0.14 1.25
N GLY A 34 -0.65 -1.41 0.90
CA GLY A 34 0.51 -2.28 1.06
C GLY A 34 0.21 -3.47 1.96
N GLY A 35 1.24 -4.23 2.28
CA GLY A 35 1.13 -5.39 3.15
C GLY A 35 2.19 -6.44 2.86
N ARG A 36 2.06 -7.59 3.52
CA ARG A 36 2.96 -8.73 3.34
C ARG A 36 2.14 -9.96 2.98
N LEU A 37 2.49 -10.61 1.88
CA LEU A 37 1.85 -11.82 1.37
C LEU A 37 2.83 -12.99 1.55
N LYS A 38 2.40 -14.03 2.27
CA LYS A 38 3.19 -15.24 2.55
C LYS A 38 2.51 -16.54 2.09
N GLY A 39 1.37 -16.44 1.44
CA GLY A 39 0.59 -17.59 0.96
C GLY A 39 1.00 -18.04 -0.45
N PRO A 40 0.59 -19.25 -0.86
CA PRO A 40 0.84 -19.76 -2.21
C PRO A 40 0.12 -18.93 -3.30
N VAL A 41 -0.98 -18.27 -2.92
CA VAL A 41 -1.78 -17.39 -3.78
C VAL A 41 -2.21 -16.19 -2.94
N GLY A 42 -2.32 -15.03 -3.57
CA GLY A 42 -2.89 -13.84 -2.96
C GLY A 42 -3.20 -12.78 -4.01
N THR A 43 -3.91 -11.74 -3.57
CA THR A 43 -4.32 -10.63 -4.43
C THR A 43 -3.83 -9.32 -3.84
N ILE A 44 -3.32 -8.45 -4.72
CA ILE A 44 -2.88 -7.11 -4.39
C ILE A 44 -3.88 -6.14 -5.01
N THR A 45 -4.47 -5.28 -4.19
CA THR A 45 -5.37 -4.21 -4.63
C THR A 45 -4.95 -2.88 -4.05
N THR A 46 -5.23 -1.81 -4.80
CA THR A 46 -5.17 -0.45 -4.26
C THR A 46 -6.35 -0.22 -3.30
N PRO A 47 -6.23 0.73 -2.36
CA PRO A 47 -7.37 1.13 -1.54
C PRO A 47 -8.50 1.61 -2.45
N ASN A 48 -9.73 1.36 -2.02
CA ASN A 48 -10.99 1.70 -2.70
C ASN A 48 -11.27 0.96 -4.02
N PHE A 49 -10.39 0.09 -4.51
CA PHE A 49 -10.63 -0.68 -5.73
C PHE A 49 -12.02 -1.38 -5.67
N PRO A 50 -12.87 -1.30 -6.72
CA PRO A 50 -12.56 -0.80 -8.08
C PRO A 50 -12.70 0.72 -8.28
N ASN A 51 -13.05 1.48 -7.26
CA ASN A 51 -13.11 2.94 -7.33
C ASN A 51 -11.70 3.57 -7.36
N PRO A 52 -11.58 4.84 -7.78
CA PRO A 52 -10.31 5.55 -7.77
C PRO A 52 -9.63 5.53 -6.39
N PHE A 53 -8.33 5.24 -6.39
CA PHE A 53 -7.49 5.35 -5.21
C PHE A 53 -7.13 6.84 -4.94
N PRO A 54 -6.93 7.24 -3.67
CA PRO A 54 -6.50 8.60 -3.34
C PRO A 54 -5.11 8.88 -3.93
N VAL A 55 -4.84 10.14 -4.30
CA VAL A 55 -3.54 10.59 -4.85
C VAL A 55 -3.07 11.80 -4.01
N PRO A 56 -1.78 11.90 -3.61
CA PRO A 56 -0.70 10.95 -3.90
C PRO A 56 -0.82 9.66 -3.09
N ILE A 57 -0.31 8.56 -3.65
CA ILE A 57 -0.31 7.26 -2.97
C ILE A 57 1.04 6.57 -3.10
N LYS A 58 1.45 5.94 -1.99
CA LYS A 58 2.70 5.19 -1.91
C LYS A 58 2.49 3.87 -1.20
N CYS A 59 2.38 2.81 -1.97
CA CYS A 59 2.09 1.49 -1.43
C CYS A 59 3.30 0.56 -1.56
N LYS A 60 3.47 -0.29 -0.54
CA LYS A 60 4.55 -1.27 -0.46
C LYS A 60 3.98 -2.65 -0.17
N TRP A 61 4.11 -3.56 -1.14
CA TRP A 61 3.82 -4.97 -0.91
C TRP A 61 5.11 -5.79 -0.86
N ILE A 62 5.18 -6.70 0.10
CA ILE A 62 6.25 -7.67 0.25
C ILE A 62 5.65 -9.05 -0.01
N ILE A 63 6.11 -9.71 -1.06
CA ILE A 63 5.65 -11.05 -1.43
C ILE A 63 6.81 -12.01 -1.16
N GLU A 64 6.54 -13.01 -0.33
CA GLU A 64 7.51 -13.99 0.11
C GLU A 64 6.94 -15.38 -0.04
N HIS A 65 7.82 -16.34 -0.33
CA HIS A 65 7.47 -17.75 -0.29
C HIS A 65 8.63 -18.55 0.30
N ASP A 66 8.30 -19.64 0.99
CA ASP A 66 9.30 -20.49 1.66
C ASP A 66 9.67 -21.73 0.84
N ILE A 67 9.12 -21.87 -0.37
CA ILE A 67 9.33 -23.03 -1.25
C ILE A 67 10.74 -22.99 -1.86
N VAL A 68 11.52 -24.07 -1.73
CA VAL A 68 12.83 -24.18 -2.42
C VAL A 68 12.60 -24.27 -3.93
N ASN A 69 13.30 -23.44 -4.71
CA ASN A 69 13.11 -23.30 -6.16
C ASN A 69 11.68 -22.91 -6.59
N GLY A 70 10.86 -22.41 -5.65
CA GLY A 70 9.57 -21.86 -5.98
C GLY A 70 9.70 -20.59 -6.83
N THR A 71 8.63 -20.24 -7.51
CA THR A 71 8.59 -19.10 -8.42
C THR A 71 7.39 -18.24 -8.09
N ILE A 72 7.62 -16.94 -7.92
CA ILE A 72 6.56 -15.94 -7.76
C ILE A 72 6.12 -15.50 -9.16
N SER A 73 4.83 -15.71 -9.46
CA SER A 73 4.20 -15.25 -10.70
C SER A 73 3.18 -14.16 -10.38
N ILE A 74 3.40 -12.97 -10.94
CA ILE A 74 2.50 -11.81 -10.82
C ILE A 74 1.91 -11.53 -12.19
N TYR A 75 0.61 -11.34 -12.25
CA TYR A 75 -0.10 -10.89 -13.45
C TYR A 75 -1.10 -9.80 -13.06
N PHE A 76 -1.37 -8.90 -13.99
CA PHE A 76 -2.35 -7.83 -13.79
C PHE A 76 -3.68 -8.22 -14.40
N THR A 77 -4.73 -8.22 -13.59
CA THR A 77 -6.11 -8.39 -14.08
C THR A 77 -6.69 -7.05 -14.51
N GLN A 78 -6.38 -5.98 -13.76
CA GLN A 78 -6.80 -4.61 -14.02
C GLN A 78 -5.66 -3.66 -13.63
N GLN A 79 -5.25 -2.79 -14.55
CA GLN A 79 -4.18 -1.82 -14.32
C GLN A 79 -4.57 -0.46 -14.88
N TYR A 80 -4.69 0.53 -13.98
CA TYR A 80 -5.09 1.90 -14.34
C TYR A 80 -3.94 2.90 -14.28
N THR A 81 -2.84 2.58 -13.58
CA THR A 81 -1.64 3.43 -13.51
C THR A 81 -0.75 3.21 -14.72
N THR A 82 -0.38 4.28 -15.42
CA THR A 82 0.52 4.22 -16.58
C THR A 82 2.00 4.14 -16.19
N SER A 83 2.34 4.63 -14.99
CA SER A 83 3.70 4.63 -14.45
C SER A 83 3.72 4.36 -12.93
N GLY A 84 4.93 4.35 -12.35
CA GLY A 84 5.13 4.35 -10.91
C GLY A 84 5.03 2.99 -10.20
N LEU A 85 4.72 1.91 -10.94
CA LEU A 85 4.83 0.55 -10.44
C LEU A 85 6.23 -0.02 -10.66
N THR A 86 6.91 -0.39 -9.58
CA THR A 86 8.27 -0.95 -9.58
C THR A 86 8.31 -2.27 -8.83
N PHE A 87 8.96 -3.27 -9.41
CA PHE A 87 9.24 -4.56 -8.78
C PHE A 87 10.73 -4.70 -8.51
N THR A 88 11.06 -5.10 -7.30
CA THR A 88 12.44 -5.34 -6.85
C THR A 88 12.53 -6.69 -6.16
N GLU A 89 13.44 -7.52 -6.61
CA GLU A 89 13.76 -8.80 -6.00
C GLU A 89 14.86 -8.66 -4.95
N TYR A 90 14.80 -9.55 -3.97
CA TYR A 90 15.84 -9.71 -2.96
C TYR A 90 16.14 -11.19 -2.77
N MET A 91 17.40 -11.52 -2.48
CA MET A 91 17.78 -12.85 -2.03
C MET A 91 17.34 -13.09 -0.58
N TYR A 92 17.42 -12.05 0.25
CA TYR A 92 16.88 -12.00 1.60
C TYR A 92 16.30 -10.60 1.84
N TYR A 93 15.12 -10.55 2.45
CA TYR A 93 14.46 -9.29 2.79
C TYR A 93 13.94 -9.33 4.22
N ASP A 94 14.43 -8.39 5.01
CA ASP A 94 13.85 -7.94 6.26
C ASP A 94 13.84 -6.40 6.28
N GLU A 95 13.03 -5.80 7.14
CA GLU A 95 12.99 -4.33 7.25
C GLU A 95 14.33 -3.76 7.74
N SER A 96 15.02 -4.50 8.61
CA SER A 96 16.35 -4.15 9.13
C SER A 96 17.49 -4.49 8.17
N TYR A 97 17.35 -5.55 7.36
CA TYR A 97 18.44 -6.09 6.54
C TYR A 97 17.95 -6.60 5.18
N LYS A 98 18.61 -6.16 4.10
CA LYS A 98 18.25 -6.49 2.71
C LYS A 98 19.50 -6.97 1.97
N LEU A 99 19.38 -8.08 1.25
CA LEU A 99 20.51 -8.67 0.50
C LEU A 99 20.12 -9.02 -0.92
N GLY A 100 21.04 -8.77 -1.86
CA GLY A 100 20.89 -9.20 -3.25
C GLY A 100 19.78 -8.45 -4.00
N GLU A 101 19.60 -7.16 -3.70
CA GLU A 101 18.65 -6.28 -4.36
C GLU A 101 18.85 -6.31 -5.89
N ARG A 102 17.76 -6.56 -6.62
CA ARG A 102 17.78 -6.56 -8.08
C ARG A 102 16.46 -6.01 -8.59
N ARG A 103 16.50 -4.90 -9.34
CA ARG A 103 15.30 -4.35 -9.96
C ARG A 103 14.80 -5.32 -11.03
N ALA A 104 13.60 -5.84 -10.82
CA ALA A 104 12.98 -6.88 -11.62
C ALA A 104 12.25 -6.29 -12.83
N LEU A 105 11.56 -5.17 -12.61
CA LEU A 105 10.73 -4.47 -13.58
C LEU A 105 10.39 -3.06 -13.08
N THR A 106 10.24 -2.11 -13.99
CA THR A 106 9.62 -0.79 -13.75
C THR A 106 8.65 -0.51 -14.88
N LEU A 107 7.40 -0.25 -14.56
CA LEU A 107 6.39 0.13 -15.55
C LEU A 107 6.50 1.61 -15.87
N THR A 108 6.57 1.88 -17.17
CA THR A 108 6.57 3.20 -17.78
C THR A 108 5.45 3.27 -18.80
N ASP A 109 5.07 4.48 -19.20
CA ASP A 109 4.01 4.70 -20.19
C ASP A 109 4.31 3.99 -21.53
N GLU A 110 5.59 3.79 -21.85
CA GLU A 110 6.05 3.11 -23.07
C GLU A 110 5.95 1.59 -23.01
N ASN A 111 6.11 1.00 -21.82
CA ASN A 111 6.27 -0.45 -21.64
C ASN A 111 5.02 -1.14 -21.07
N ILE A 112 4.05 -0.38 -20.59
CA ILE A 112 2.84 -0.88 -19.92
C ILE A 112 2.03 -1.87 -20.77
N THR A 113 1.88 -1.62 -22.07
CA THR A 113 1.09 -2.49 -22.96
C THR A 113 1.79 -3.82 -23.27
N ARG A 114 3.13 -3.84 -23.17
CA ARG A 114 3.95 -5.00 -23.49
C ARG A 114 4.10 -5.95 -22.29
N ILE A 115 4.02 -5.42 -21.08
CA ILE A 115 4.35 -6.16 -19.86
C ILE A 115 3.08 -6.47 -19.08
N LYS A 116 2.57 -7.70 -19.25
CA LYS A 116 1.33 -8.16 -18.61
C LYS A 116 1.54 -9.03 -17.37
N TRP A 117 2.73 -9.59 -17.22
CA TRP A 117 3.08 -10.49 -16.13
C TRP A 117 4.59 -10.48 -15.85
N LEU A 118 4.96 -10.98 -14.67
CA LEU A 118 6.31 -11.10 -14.17
C LEU A 118 6.46 -12.44 -13.44
N GLN A 119 7.45 -13.24 -13.79
CA GLN A 119 7.74 -14.51 -13.12
C GLN A 119 9.17 -14.52 -12.61
N LYS A 120 9.39 -14.72 -11.30
CA LYS A 120 10.71 -14.62 -10.64
C LYS A 120 10.96 -15.75 -9.64
N VAL A 121 12.22 -16.18 -9.55
CA VAL A 121 12.64 -17.40 -8.81
C VAL A 121 13.25 -17.08 -7.43
N ARG A 122 13.39 -15.79 -7.05
CA ARG A 122 14.00 -15.40 -5.77
C ARG A 122 12.96 -15.34 -4.65
N LYS A 123 13.42 -15.63 -3.41
CA LYS A 123 12.57 -15.76 -2.21
C LYS A 123 11.76 -14.51 -1.85
N GLY A 124 12.24 -13.32 -2.20
CA GLY A 124 11.57 -12.06 -1.90
C GLY A 124 11.33 -11.23 -3.15
N LEU A 125 10.08 -10.81 -3.34
CA LEU A 125 9.68 -9.83 -4.35
C LEU A 125 8.92 -8.68 -3.70
N LYS A 126 9.44 -7.47 -3.86
CA LYS A 126 8.83 -6.24 -3.37
C LYS A 126 8.19 -5.51 -4.53
N ALA A 127 6.92 -5.18 -4.39
CA ALA A 127 6.21 -4.30 -5.31
C ALA A 127 6.02 -2.93 -4.66
N HIS A 128 6.32 -1.88 -5.42
CA HIS A 128 6.19 -0.50 -5.00
C HIS A 128 5.32 0.23 -6.01
N ILE A 129 4.18 0.76 -5.57
CA ILE A 129 3.34 1.64 -6.38
C ILE A 129 3.54 3.06 -5.85
N ASN A 130 4.10 3.91 -6.69
CA ASN A 130 4.07 5.35 -6.57
C ASN A 130 3.05 5.88 -7.57
N SER A 131 2.26 6.88 -7.20
CA SER A 131 1.54 7.73 -8.13
C SER A 131 1.62 9.18 -7.70
#